data_AF-A0A8S1VSY5-F1
#
_entry.id   AF-A0A8S1VSY5-F1
#
_cell.length_a   1.000
_cell.length_b   1.000
_cell.length_c   1.000
_cell.angle_alpha   90.00
_cell.angle_beta   90.00
_cell.angle_gamma   90.00
#
_symmetry.space_group_name_H-M   'P 1'
#
loop_
_entity.id
_entity.type
_entity.pdbx_description
1 polymer ?
#
loop_
_entity_poly.entity_id
_entity_poly.type
_entity_poly.pdbx_seq_one_letter_code
_entity_poly.pdbx_strand_id
1 'polypeptide(L)'
;MIKKKITFLNKKYQLSQSEDEKTPDTALTPLSIKEQIQSDDSDTGTPSKMALTPLKMSKFKIQHEKSKSSFAHNGRNLVNRRDKFADHPFRQLIFGQRTTQETLIKHIEQTQRGVIYATKSLKPPSEKFLLQKQVDIPIKDKEKKILILDLDETLIHSCTSKEKSQVQLKTEDGQLLRFNVRPYLAYFLDNLSTFYQIFIFTASSPSYALALVDYIDPLEDKILGIFTRNHCLETKNGYFIKDLRILRDVDLKNIIIVDNLTHSFGFQLENGIPILEWTDDEKDQELKYLVDYLIEASQYDDVREFNREKLKLHDLIDYIL
;
A
#
# COMPACT_ATOMS: atom_id res chain seq x y z
N MET A 1 -18.27 0.82 32.15
CA MET A 1 -19.07 -0.22 31.45
C MET A 1 -19.33 0.22 30.00
N ILE A 2 -18.27 0.45 29.21
CA ILE A 2 -18.35 0.75 27.76
C ILE A 2 -17.51 -0.30 27.04
N LYS A 3 -17.92 -1.55 27.21
CA LYS A 3 -17.52 -2.71 26.41
C LYS A 3 -18.84 -3.39 26.09
N LYS A 4 -19.19 -3.53 24.80
CA LYS A 4 -20.43 -4.16 24.24
C LYS A 4 -21.46 -3.24 23.54
N LYS A 5 -21.05 -2.32 22.66
CA LYS A 5 -21.97 -1.81 21.62
C LYS A 5 -21.36 -1.45 20.27
N ILE A 6 -20.19 -2.01 19.95
CA ILE A 6 -19.62 -1.98 18.59
C ILE A 6 -19.11 -3.39 18.30
N THR A 7 -20.03 -4.28 17.96
CA THR A 7 -19.70 -5.58 17.37
C THR A 7 -20.88 -5.91 16.48
N PHE A 8 -20.83 -5.47 15.21
CA PHE A 8 -21.33 -6.19 14.03
C PHE A 8 -21.30 -5.41 12.70
N LEU A 9 -20.75 -4.19 12.63
CA LEU A 9 -20.58 -3.47 11.37
C LEU A 9 -19.17 -2.86 11.32
N ASN A 10 -18.44 -3.19 10.24
CA ASN A 10 -17.07 -2.81 9.91
C ASN A 10 -15.96 -3.64 10.57
N LYS A 11 -16.00 -4.97 10.41
CA LYS A 11 -14.74 -5.72 10.27
C LYS A 11 -14.35 -5.55 8.81
N LYS A 12 -13.24 -4.84 8.54
CA LYS A 12 -12.65 -4.54 7.23
C LYS A 12 -13.14 -5.45 6.11
N TYR A 13 -13.69 -4.89 5.03
CA TYR A 13 -14.16 -5.67 3.88
C TYR A 13 -13.01 -6.52 3.34
N GLN A 14 -12.89 -7.76 3.81
CA GLN A 14 -12.31 -8.81 3.02
C GLN A 14 -13.28 -8.98 1.87
N LEU A 15 -12.89 -8.51 0.69
CA LEU A 15 -13.77 -8.46 -0.47
C LEU A 15 -13.98 -9.90 -0.94
N SER A 16 -15.01 -10.57 -0.40
CA SER A 16 -15.27 -11.97 -0.67
C SER A 16 -15.52 -12.20 -2.17
N GLN A 17 -14.95 -13.25 -2.74
CA GLN A 17 -15.46 -13.81 -3.98
C GLN A 17 -16.83 -14.41 -3.68
N SER A 18 -17.82 -14.07 -4.50
CA SER A 18 -19.19 -14.61 -4.39
C SER A 18 -19.14 -16.13 -4.28
N GLU A 19 -19.49 -16.67 -3.11
CA GLU A 19 -19.70 -18.11 -2.91
C GLU A 19 -21.04 -18.49 -3.57
N ASP A 20 -20.99 -18.87 -4.84
CA ASP A 20 -22.07 -19.64 -5.49
C ASP A 20 -21.54 -21.02 -5.88
N GLU A 21 -21.38 -21.88 -4.88
CA GLU A 21 -21.51 -23.33 -5.05
C GLU A 21 -22.61 -23.82 -4.09
N LYS A 22 -23.85 -23.86 -4.59
CA LYS A 22 -24.91 -24.70 -4.01
C LYS A 22 -24.99 -26.00 -4.81
N THR A 23 -24.83 -27.11 -4.10
CA THR A 23 -25.58 -28.34 -4.38
C THR A 23 -26.31 -28.81 -3.12
N PRO A 24 -27.48 -29.46 -3.26
CA PRO A 24 -28.58 -29.36 -2.30
C PRO A 24 -28.65 -30.56 -1.33
N ASP A 25 -29.69 -30.51 -0.49
CA ASP A 25 -30.19 -31.49 0.49
C ASP A 25 -29.61 -31.36 1.91
N THR A 26 -30.40 -31.23 2.98
CA THR A 26 -31.78 -31.65 3.23
C THR A 26 -32.42 -30.83 4.35
N ALA A 27 -33.75 -30.82 4.33
CA ALA A 27 -34.67 -30.15 5.24
C ALA A 27 -34.45 -30.41 6.74
N LEU A 28 -34.82 -29.42 7.57
CA LEU A 28 -35.80 -29.54 8.67
C LEU A 28 -36.01 -28.15 9.31
N THR A 29 -37.26 -27.70 9.34
CA THR A 29 -37.76 -26.48 10.02
C THR A 29 -38.34 -26.84 11.42
N PRO A 30 -38.97 -25.92 12.19
CA PRO A 30 -38.33 -25.20 13.30
C PRO A 30 -39.06 -25.45 14.64
N LEU A 31 -38.48 -25.02 15.77
CA LEU A 31 -39.21 -24.93 17.04
C LEU A 31 -39.13 -23.52 17.62
N SER A 32 -40.30 -22.97 17.88
CA SER A 32 -40.56 -21.67 18.50
C SER A 32 -40.37 -21.73 20.00
N ILE A 33 -39.89 -20.65 20.62
CA ILE A 33 -40.27 -20.29 21.99
C ILE A 33 -40.46 -18.77 22.05
N LYS A 34 -41.68 -18.37 22.43
CA LYS A 34 -42.09 -17.02 22.88
C LYS A 34 -41.80 -16.88 24.37
N GLU A 35 -41.98 -15.64 24.84
CA GLU A 35 -42.17 -15.16 26.23
C GLU A 35 -40.95 -14.49 26.86
N GLN A 36 -41.07 -13.44 27.67
CA GLN A 36 -42.02 -12.33 27.88
C GLN A 36 -41.43 -11.52 29.06
N ILE A 37 -41.58 -10.18 29.06
CA ILE A 37 -41.73 -9.30 30.26
C ILE A 37 -40.42 -9.13 31.10
N GLN A 38 -39.98 -7.96 31.61
CA GLN A 38 -40.67 -6.92 32.37
C GLN A 38 -39.87 -5.59 32.40
N SER A 39 -40.58 -4.56 32.84
CA SER A 39 -40.28 -3.14 33.13
C SER A 39 -38.96 -2.80 33.85
N ASP A 40 -38.48 -1.56 33.69
CA ASP A 40 -38.56 -0.54 34.76
C ASP A 40 -38.07 0.85 34.32
N ASP A 41 -38.60 1.83 35.04
CA ASP A 41 -38.77 3.26 34.77
C ASP A 41 -37.54 4.17 34.96
N SER A 42 -37.68 5.38 34.40
CA SER A 42 -37.13 6.68 34.89
C SER A 42 -35.60 6.86 34.79
N ASP A 43 -35.00 8.03 34.56
CA ASP A 43 -35.39 9.41 34.83
C ASP A 43 -34.51 10.36 33.97
N THR A 44 -35.00 11.59 33.91
CA THR A 44 -34.55 12.83 33.28
C THR A 44 -33.10 13.27 33.50
N GLY A 45 -32.59 14.09 32.56
CA GLY A 45 -31.43 14.96 32.82
C GLY A 45 -30.61 15.37 31.59
N THR A 46 -31.03 16.43 30.89
CA THR A 46 -30.10 17.31 30.14
C THR A 46 -29.56 18.35 31.15
N PRO A 47 -28.32 18.87 31.02
CA PRO A 47 -28.15 20.03 30.13
C PRO A 47 -26.74 20.29 29.54
N SER A 48 -26.79 21.02 28.42
CA SER A 48 -25.93 22.13 28.00
C SER A 48 -24.61 21.94 27.26
N LYS A 49 -24.53 22.77 26.22
CA LYS A 49 -23.45 23.06 25.28
C LYS A 49 -22.42 24.02 25.92
N MET A 50 -21.14 23.85 25.60
CA MET A 50 -20.19 24.97 25.55
C MET A 50 -19.34 24.87 24.29
N ALA A 51 -19.44 25.90 23.46
CA ALA A 51 -18.62 26.14 22.29
C ALA A 51 -17.29 26.77 22.70
N LEU A 52 -16.19 26.40 22.03
CA LEU A 52 -14.91 27.09 22.11
C LEU A 52 -14.42 27.42 20.69
N THR A 53 -14.13 28.70 20.51
CA THR A 53 -13.69 29.41 19.30
C THR A 53 -12.23 29.16 18.93
N PRO A 54 -11.80 29.46 17.67
CA PRO A 54 -10.51 29.07 17.13
C PRO A 54 -9.36 30.01 17.54
N LEU A 55 -8.18 29.42 17.80
CA LEU A 55 -6.93 30.11 18.08
C LEU A 55 -6.26 30.62 16.79
N LYS A 56 -5.86 31.90 16.81
CA LYS A 56 -5.12 32.60 15.74
C LYS A 56 -3.67 32.10 15.63
N MET A 57 -3.24 31.78 14.41
CA MET A 57 -1.83 31.53 14.09
C MET A 57 -1.07 32.85 13.88
N SER A 58 0.05 33.03 14.58
CA SER A 58 1.00 34.12 14.38
C SER A 58 2.13 33.70 13.43
N LYS A 59 2.54 34.65 12.59
CA LYS A 59 3.56 34.51 11.53
C LYS A 59 4.97 34.47 12.13
N PHE A 60 5.74 33.42 11.85
CA PHE A 60 7.19 33.39 12.09
C PHE A 60 7.95 33.76 10.81
N LYS A 61 8.89 34.70 10.96
CA LYS A 61 9.73 35.28 9.91
C LYS A 61 11.15 34.77 10.13
N ILE A 62 11.74 34.06 9.16
CA ILE A 62 13.11 33.52 9.25
C ILE A 62 14.07 34.54 8.65
N GLN A 63 15.10 34.93 9.41
CA GLN A 63 16.21 35.78 8.95
C GLN A 63 17.37 34.91 8.45
N HIS A 64 17.91 35.28 7.29
CA HIS A 64 19.13 34.72 6.73
C HIS A 64 20.36 35.47 7.28
N GLU A 65 21.29 34.76 7.92
CA GLU A 65 22.65 35.25 8.16
C GLU A 65 23.65 34.53 7.26
N LYS A 66 24.46 35.33 6.56
CA LYS A 66 25.61 34.91 5.76
C LYS A 66 26.85 34.96 6.66
N SER A 67 27.59 33.86 6.77
CA SER A 67 28.97 33.89 7.26
C SER A 67 29.93 33.40 6.16
N LYS A 68 30.86 34.28 5.79
CA LYS A 68 32.06 33.95 5.01
C LYS A 68 33.14 33.50 5.99
N SER A 69 33.82 32.40 5.71
CA SER A 69 35.20 32.21 6.18
C SER A 69 36.03 31.49 5.13
N SER A 70 37.22 32.03 4.93
CA SER A 70 38.22 31.68 3.94
C SER A 70 39.34 30.90 4.62
N PHE A 71 39.72 29.74 4.10
CA PHE A 71 41.08 29.21 4.24
C PHE A 71 41.45 28.38 3.02
N ALA A 72 42.63 28.69 2.46
CA ALA A 72 43.17 28.09 1.25
C ALA A 72 44.27 27.07 1.57
N HIS A 73 44.41 26.11 0.66
CA HIS A 73 45.55 25.22 0.36
C HIS A 73 45.82 24.00 1.27
N ASN A 74 45.50 22.81 0.74
CA ASN A 74 46.54 21.95 0.18
C ASN A 74 45.96 20.95 -0.84
N GLY A 75 46.37 21.10 -2.10
CA GLY A 75 45.92 20.29 -3.22
C GLY A 75 46.54 18.88 -3.20
N ARG A 76 45.67 17.88 -3.05
CA ARG A 76 45.85 16.57 -3.66
C ARG A 76 44.66 16.36 -4.59
N ASN A 77 44.94 15.95 -5.82
CA ASN A 77 43.99 15.73 -6.90
C ASN A 77 42.73 14.95 -6.44
N LEU A 78 41.68 15.69 -6.08
CA LEU A 78 40.29 15.23 -6.00
C LEU A 78 39.60 15.74 -7.26
N VAL A 79 40.05 15.25 -8.42
CA VAL A 79 39.29 15.45 -9.65
C VAL A 79 38.04 14.59 -9.54
N ASN A 80 36.92 15.25 -9.24
CA ASN A 80 35.54 14.88 -9.56
C ASN A 80 35.23 13.37 -9.59
N ARG A 81 35.08 12.74 -8.42
CA ARG A 81 34.00 11.75 -8.27
C ARG A 81 32.69 12.53 -8.15
N ARG A 82 32.21 13.11 -9.25
CA ARG A 82 30.76 13.38 -9.34
C ARG A 82 30.10 12.03 -9.15
N ASP A 83 29.13 12.01 -8.25
CA ASP A 83 28.47 10.79 -7.81
C ASP A 83 27.85 10.12 -9.04
N LYS A 84 28.49 9.07 -9.58
CA LYS A 84 28.04 8.34 -10.78
C LYS A 84 26.58 7.87 -10.66
N PHE A 85 26.09 7.82 -9.43
CA PHE A 85 24.72 7.55 -9.03
C PHE A 85 23.70 8.58 -9.50
N ALA A 86 24.01 9.89 -9.42
CA ALA A 86 23.06 10.94 -9.79
C ALA A 86 22.76 10.96 -11.29
N ASP A 87 23.73 10.54 -12.10
CA ASP A 87 23.65 10.51 -13.55
C ASP A 87 23.16 9.15 -14.10
N HIS A 88 22.78 8.19 -13.23
CA HIS A 88 22.30 6.89 -13.69
C HIS A 88 20.97 7.03 -14.46
N PRO A 89 20.81 6.42 -15.65
CA PRO A 89 19.62 6.60 -16.51
C PRO A 89 18.30 6.14 -15.88
N PHE A 90 18.38 5.36 -14.81
CA PHE A 90 17.25 4.85 -14.03
C PHE A 90 17.25 5.31 -12.56
N ARG A 91 17.96 6.39 -12.24
CA ARG A 91 17.98 6.95 -10.89
C ARG A 91 16.58 7.29 -10.38
N GLN A 92 15.67 7.67 -11.26
CA GLN A 92 14.28 8.01 -10.98
C GLN A 92 13.42 6.85 -10.43
N LEU A 93 13.91 5.60 -10.48
CA LEU A 93 13.21 4.45 -9.88
C LEU A 93 13.38 4.37 -8.35
N ILE A 94 14.22 5.22 -7.76
CA ILE A 94 14.43 5.28 -6.31
C ILE A 94 13.99 6.65 -5.82
N PHE A 95 13.09 6.71 -4.84
CA PHE A 95 12.50 7.96 -4.39
C PHE A 95 13.34 8.60 -3.28
N GLY A 96 13.94 7.77 -2.44
CA GLY A 96 14.85 8.15 -1.38
C GLY A 96 16.09 8.86 -1.91
N GLN A 97 16.54 9.86 -1.16
CA GLN A 97 17.78 10.58 -1.48
C GLN A 97 19.03 9.82 -0.98
N ARG A 98 18.86 8.92 -0.02
CA ARG A 98 19.94 8.22 0.69
C ARG A 98 19.94 6.76 0.29
N THR A 99 20.51 6.47 -0.87
CA THR A 99 20.61 5.11 -1.39
C THR A 99 22.01 4.87 -1.94
N THR A 100 22.51 3.64 -1.77
CA THR A 100 23.82 3.26 -2.32
C THR A 100 23.71 2.89 -3.79
N GLN A 101 24.82 2.98 -4.53
CA GLN A 101 24.86 2.51 -5.91
C GLN A 101 24.57 1.00 -6.03
N GLU A 102 25.00 0.20 -5.06
CA GLU A 102 24.73 -1.25 -5.01
C GLU A 102 23.23 -1.52 -4.89
N THR A 103 22.56 -0.83 -3.96
CA THR A 103 21.10 -0.91 -3.79
C THR A 103 20.36 -0.51 -5.06
N LEU A 104 20.81 0.54 -5.76
CA LEU A 104 20.23 0.95 -7.04
C LEU A 104 20.37 -0.11 -8.11
N ILE A 105 21.58 -0.64 -8.31
CA ILE A 105 21.82 -1.67 -9.33
C ILE A 105 20.97 -2.90 -9.03
N LYS A 106 20.92 -3.34 -7.78
CA LYS A 106 20.09 -4.48 -7.35
C LYS A 106 18.60 -4.24 -7.63
N HIS A 107 18.10 -3.04 -7.31
CA HIS A 107 16.71 -2.69 -7.56
C HIS A 107 16.38 -2.66 -9.06
N ILE A 108 17.28 -2.12 -9.89
CA ILE A 108 17.12 -2.12 -11.35
C ILE A 108 17.14 -3.55 -11.89
N GLU A 109 18.07 -4.39 -11.44
CA GLU A 109 18.14 -5.80 -11.81
C GLU A 109 16.83 -6.55 -11.52
N GLN A 110 16.32 -6.40 -10.29
CA GLN A 110 15.06 -7.03 -9.87
C GLN A 110 13.89 -6.52 -10.72
N THR A 111 13.80 -5.19 -10.91
CA THR A 111 12.77 -4.55 -11.72
C THR A 111 12.81 -5.05 -13.16
N GLN A 112 14.00 -5.04 -13.78
CA GLN A 112 14.22 -5.51 -15.14
C GLN A 112 13.77 -6.97 -15.32
N ARG A 113 14.16 -7.87 -14.40
CA ARG A 113 13.71 -9.28 -14.43
C ARG A 113 12.18 -9.39 -14.38
N GLY A 114 11.53 -8.58 -13.54
CA GLY A 114 10.08 -8.54 -13.45
C GLY A 114 9.41 -8.01 -14.72
N VAL A 115 9.92 -6.94 -15.32
CA VAL A 115 9.43 -6.41 -16.61
C VAL A 115 9.63 -7.42 -17.73
N ILE A 116 10.78 -8.08 -17.81
CA ILE A 116 11.05 -9.13 -18.80
C ILE A 116 10.08 -10.30 -18.63
N TYR A 117 9.85 -10.75 -17.39
CA TYR A 117 8.88 -11.81 -17.13
C TYR A 117 7.46 -11.40 -17.57
N ALA A 118 7.02 -10.20 -17.19
CA ALA A 118 5.72 -9.66 -17.53
C ALA A 118 5.49 -9.58 -19.05
N THR A 119 6.52 -9.15 -19.80
CA THR A 119 6.40 -8.92 -21.25
C THR A 119 6.64 -10.17 -22.09
N LYS A 120 7.59 -11.04 -21.69
CA LYS A 120 8.02 -12.19 -22.52
C LYS A 120 7.42 -13.52 -22.08
N SER A 121 7.02 -13.66 -20.81
CA SER A 121 6.63 -14.96 -20.23
C SER A 121 5.19 -15.03 -19.74
N LEU A 122 4.66 -13.93 -19.19
CA LEU A 122 3.32 -13.91 -18.61
C LEU A 122 2.26 -14.09 -19.69
N LYS A 123 1.29 -14.98 -19.45
CA LYS A 123 0.18 -15.26 -20.37
C LYS A 123 -1.12 -14.71 -19.79
N PRO A 124 -1.93 -13.98 -20.58
CA PRO A 124 -3.17 -13.42 -20.09
C PRO A 124 -4.15 -14.53 -19.64
N PRO A 125 -4.91 -14.31 -18.55
CA PRO A 125 -6.03 -15.18 -18.21
C PRO A 125 -7.12 -15.13 -19.28
N SER A 126 -8.01 -16.13 -19.26
CA SER A 126 -9.24 -16.08 -20.02
C SER A 126 -10.19 -15.03 -19.45
N GLU A 127 -11.05 -14.46 -20.28
CA GLU A 127 -12.09 -13.51 -19.84
C GLU A 127 -13.01 -14.14 -18.78
N LYS A 128 -13.37 -15.42 -18.95
CA LYS A 128 -14.16 -16.17 -17.96
C LYS A 128 -13.48 -16.20 -16.59
N PHE A 129 -12.17 -16.40 -16.54
CA PHE A 129 -11.41 -16.39 -15.29
C PHE A 129 -11.43 -14.99 -14.65
N LEU A 130 -11.24 -13.94 -15.45
CA LEU A 130 -11.30 -12.56 -14.96
C LEU A 130 -12.67 -12.22 -14.37
N LEU A 131 -13.77 -12.57 -15.07
CA LEU A 131 -15.13 -12.34 -14.59
C LEU A 131 -15.41 -13.05 -13.27
N GLN A 132 -14.88 -14.25 -13.07
CA GLN A 132 -15.01 -14.99 -11.80
C GLN A 132 -14.23 -14.35 -10.66
N LYS A 133 -13.17 -13.61 -10.96
CA LYS A 133 -12.34 -12.91 -9.98
C LYS A 133 -12.81 -11.48 -9.70
N GLN A 134 -13.82 -10.98 -10.42
CA GLN A 134 -14.25 -9.61 -10.25
C GLN A 134 -14.85 -9.36 -8.87
N VAL A 135 -14.46 -8.23 -8.30
CA VAL A 135 -14.85 -7.78 -6.97
C VAL A 135 -15.34 -6.34 -7.05
N ASP A 136 -16.43 -6.05 -6.37
CA ASP A 136 -16.91 -4.71 -6.14
C ASP A 136 -16.09 -4.05 -5.04
N ILE A 137 -15.83 -2.74 -5.16
CA ILE A 137 -15.11 -1.98 -4.14
C ILE A 137 -15.97 -0.85 -3.57
N PRO A 138 -15.79 -0.51 -2.29
CA PRO A 138 -16.43 0.67 -1.71
C PRO A 138 -15.79 1.94 -2.28
N ILE A 139 -16.40 2.52 -3.32
CA ILE A 139 -16.02 3.83 -3.84
C ILE A 139 -16.71 4.90 -3.00
N LYS A 140 -15.94 5.60 -2.15
CA LYS A 140 -16.43 6.70 -1.32
C LYS A 140 -16.45 8.04 -2.06
N ASP A 141 -15.48 8.23 -2.96
CA ASP A 141 -15.28 9.48 -3.69
C ASP A 141 -14.88 9.15 -5.14
N LYS A 142 -15.74 9.45 -6.11
CA LYS A 142 -15.51 9.12 -7.52
C LYS A 142 -14.44 10.01 -8.18
N GLU A 143 -14.11 11.14 -7.56
CA GLU A 143 -13.08 12.05 -8.06
C GLU A 143 -11.69 11.61 -7.61
N LYS A 144 -11.60 10.82 -6.53
CA LYS A 144 -10.33 10.27 -6.05
C LYS A 144 -9.93 9.02 -6.81
N LYS A 145 -8.68 9.02 -7.25
CA LYS A 145 -8.00 7.84 -7.79
C LYS A 145 -7.83 6.75 -6.72
N ILE A 146 -7.53 5.55 -7.18
CA ILE A 146 -7.30 4.37 -6.34
C ILE A 146 -5.81 4.12 -6.21
N LEU A 147 -5.35 3.98 -4.97
CA LEU A 147 -3.99 3.57 -4.64
C LEU A 147 -4.02 2.19 -4.01
N ILE A 148 -3.37 1.23 -4.65
CA ILE A 148 -3.22 -0.14 -4.18
C ILE A 148 -1.80 -0.31 -3.66
N LEU A 149 -1.66 -0.83 -2.44
CA LEU A 149 -0.37 -1.03 -1.80
C LEU A 149 -0.16 -2.50 -1.48
N ASP A 150 1.04 -3.01 -1.77
CA ASP A 150 1.51 -4.26 -1.19
C ASP A 150 1.85 -4.09 0.31
N LEU A 151 2.08 -5.20 1.03
CA LEU A 151 2.48 -5.18 2.44
C LEU A 151 3.97 -5.49 2.62
N ASP A 152 4.34 -6.74 2.36
CA ASP A 152 5.65 -7.31 2.67
C ASP A 152 6.74 -6.66 1.80
N GLU A 153 7.85 -6.24 2.42
CA GLU A 153 8.95 -5.49 1.81
C GLU A 153 8.54 -4.14 1.15
N THR A 154 7.29 -3.73 1.31
CA THR A 154 6.72 -2.47 0.79
C THR A 154 6.36 -1.51 1.93
N LEU A 155 5.45 -1.88 2.83
CA LEU A 155 5.04 -1.09 4.00
C LEU A 155 5.61 -1.62 5.32
N ILE A 156 5.88 -2.92 5.38
CA ILE A 156 6.42 -3.62 6.55
C ILE A 156 7.46 -4.65 6.10
N HIS A 157 8.17 -5.23 7.05
CA HIS A 157 9.00 -6.40 6.81
C HIS A 157 8.68 -7.48 7.86
N SER A 158 8.30 -8.66 7.39
CA SER A 158 8.03 -9.81 8.27
C SER A 158 9.34 -10.42 8.77
N CYS A 159 9.54 -10.40 10.07
CA CYS A 159 10.76 -10.90 10.70
C CYS A 159 10.67 -12.40 11.00
N THR A 160 11.74 -13.12 10.69
CA THR A 160 11.99 -14.48 11.18
C THR A 160 12.20 -14.51 12.70
N SER A 161 12.22 -15.71 13.29
CA SER A 161 12.48 -15.88 14.73
C SER A 161 13.87 -15.44 15.18
N LYS A 162 14.82 -15.28 14.25
CA LYS A 162 16.20 -14.86 14.53
C LYS A 162 16.37 -13.34 14.46
N GLU A 163 15.46 -12.65 13.77
CA GLU A 163 15.52 -11.21 13.56
C GLU A 163 14.88 -10.45 14.72
N LYS A 164 15.41 -9.25 14.97
CA LYS A 164 14.81 -8.34 15.94
C LYS A 164 13.56 -7.74 15.30
N SER A 165 12.42 -7.93 15.97
CA SER A 165 11.13 -7.35 15.59
C SER A 165 10.77 -6.17 16.48
N GLN A 166 10.22 -5.12 15.90
CA GLN A 166 9.61 -3.98 16.59
C GLN A 166 8.24 -4.36 17.15
N VAL A 167 7.49 -5.19 16.43
CA VAL A 167 6.12 -5.56 16.75
C VAL A 167 5.97 -7.07 16.79
N GLN A 168 5.22 -7.55 17.78
CA GLN A 168 4.81 -8.95 17.88
C GLN A 168 3.32 -8.99 18.21
N LEU A 169 2.53 -9.69 17.39
CA LEU A 169 1.10 -9.86 17.61
C LEU A 169 0.66 -11.27 17.26
N LYS A 170 -0.45 -11.72 17.83
CA LYS A 170 -1.08 -12.99 17.43
C LYS A 170 -2.24 -12.68 16.49
N THR A 171 -2.30 -13.38 15.37
CA THR A 171 -3.46 -13.40 14.48
C THR A 171 -4.64 -14.13 15.15
N GLU A 172 -5.83 -14.00 14.55
CA GLU A 172 -7.03 -14.68 15.04
C GLU A 172 -6.91 -16.22 15.06
N ASP A 173 -6.12 -16.78 14.13
CA ASP A 173 -5.83 -18.22 14.06
C ASP A 173 -4.69 -18.66 15.02
N GLY A 174 -4.16 -17.74 15.84
CA GLY A 174 -3.17 -18.03 16.88
C GLY A 174 -1.71 -18.04 16.40
N GLN A 175 -1.45 -17.76 15.12
CA GLN A 175 -0.09 -17.58 14.60
C GLN A 175 0.57 -16.33 15.20
N LEU A 176 1.83 -16.46 15.62
CA LEU A 176 2.61 -15.32 16.09
C LEU A 176 3.28 -14.61 14.90
N LEU A 177 2.90 -13.36 14.66
CA LEU A 177 3.54 -12.48 13.70
C LEU A 177 4.59 -11.63 14.40
N ARG A 178 5.70 -11.42 13.69
CA ARG A 178 6.83 -10.59 14.09
C ARG A 178 7.16 -9.71 12.89
N PHE A 179 7.16 -8.40 13.05
CA PHE A 179 7.45 -7.52 11.91
C PHE A 179 8.01 -6.17 12.36
N ASN A 180 8.63 -5.49 11.41
CA ASN A 180 9.05 -4.10 11.51
C ASN A 180 8.18 -3.24 10.59
N VAL A 181 7.96 -1.99 10.98
CA VAL A 181 7.20 -1.03 10.18
C VAL A 181 8.16 -0.14 9.41
N ARG A 182 7.93 0.01 8.10
CA ARG A 182 8.79 0.85 7.27
C ARG A 182 8.72 2.31 7.73
N PRO A 183 9.86 3.02 7.85
CA PRO A 183 9.86 4.42 8.22
C PRO A 183 8.89 5.26 7.37
N TYR A 184 8.26 6.24 8.01
CA TYR A 184 7.28 7.15 7.41
C TYR A 184 5.92 6.54 6.99
N LEU A 185 5.61 5.28 7.32
CA LEU A 185 4.33 4.67 6.96
C LEU A 185 3.10 5.48 7.42
N ALA A 186 3.07 5.94 8.68
CA ALA A 186 1.95 6.75 9.18
C ALA A 186 1.82 8.05 8.39
N TYR A 187 2.94 8.77 8.18
CA TYR A 187 2.98 9.98 7.36
C TYR A 187 2.49 9.72 5.92
N PHE A 188 2.88 8.60 5.32
CA PHE A 188 2.48 8.19 3.98
C PHE A 188 0.95 8.01 3.88
N LEU A 189 0.35 7.23 4.79
CA LEU A 189 -1.10 6.99 4.80
C LEU A 189 -1.90 8.27 5.12
N ASP A 190 -1.43 9.06 6.09
CA ASP A 190 -2.09 10.32 6.49
C ASP A 190 -2.18 11.29 5.31
N ASN A 191 -1.09 11.48 4.56
CA ASN A 191 -1.09 12.40 3.43
C ASN A 191 -1.91 11.85 2.27
N LEU A 192 -1.67 10.59 1.87
CA LEU A 192 -2.24 10.05 0.63
C LEU A 192 -3.72 9.71 0.74
N SER A 193 -4.26 9.44 1.93
CA SER A 193 -5.71 9.23 2.12
C SER A 193 -6.54 10.48 1.74
N THR A 194 -5.92 11.67 1.75
CA THR A 194 -6.56 12.90 1.27
C THR A 194 -6.69 12.96 -0.24
N PHE A 195 -5.84 12.27 -1.00
CA PHE A 195 -5.80 12.27 -2.47
C PHE A 195 -6.33 10.98 -3.10
N TYR A 196 -6.25 9.86 -2.38
CA TYR A 196 -6.51 8.52 -2.89
C TYR A 196 -7.51 7.75 -2.03
N GLN A 197 -8.20 6.82 -2.69
CA GLN A 197 -8.88 5.70 -2.05
C GLN A 197 -7.88 4.54 -1.92
N ILE A 198 -7.45 4.27 -0.68
CA ILE A 198 -6.33 3.34 -0.44
C ILE A 198 -6.86 1.92 -0.18
N PHE A 199 -6.27 0.95 -0.87
CA PHE A 199 -6.52 -0.49 -0.67
C PHE A 199 -5.20 -1.23 -0.48
N ILE A 200 -5.25 -2.33 0.26
CA ILE A 200 -4.14 -3.28 0.30
C ILE A 200 -4.38 -4.38 -0.74
N PHE A 201 -3.36 -4.77 -1.49
CA PHE A 201 -3.37 -6.00 -2.28
C PHE A 201 -2.08 -6.77 -2.03
N THR A 202 -2.17 -7.84 -1.25
CA THR A 202 -1.03 -8.69 -0.86
C THR A 202 -1.20 -10.12 -1.36
N ALA A 203 -0.08 -10.79 -1.64
CA ALA A 203 -0.04 -12.25 -1.89
C ALA A 203 -0.05 -13.08 -0.59
N SER A 204 -0.29 -12.46 0.57
CA SER A 204 -0.35 -13.12 1.88
C SER A 204 -1.76 -13.57 2.26
N SER A 205 -1.88 -14.32 3.37
CA SER A 205 -3.17 -14.86 3.83
C SER A 205 -4.10 -13.76 4.39
N PRO A 206 -5.42 -14.00 4.45
CA PRO A 206 -6.35 -13.05 5.06
C PRO A 206 -6.07 -12.74 6.53
N SER A 207 -5.80 -13.76 7.36
CA SER A 207 -5.51 -13.58 8.79
C SER A 207 -4.27 -12.72 9.02
N TYR A 208 -3.25 -12.92 8.19
CA TYR A 208 -2.02 -12.12 8.20
C TYR A 208 -2.28 -10.67 7.81
N ALA A 209 -2.91 -10.46 6.66
CA ALA A 209 -3.15 -9.12 6.12
C ALA A 209 -4.07 -8.29 7.04
N LEU A 210 -5.12 -8.90 7.58
CA LEU A 210 -6.02 -8.24 8.52
C LEU A 210 -5.27 -7.77 9.77
N ALA A 211 -4.51 -8.66 10.40
CA ALA A 211 -3.80 -8.33 11.63
C ALA A 211 -2.75 -7.24 11.44
N LEU A 212 -2.07 -7.21 10.28
CA LEU A 212 -1.16 -6.12 9.94
C LEU A 212 -1.90 -4.81 9.73
N VAL A 213 -3.02 -4.81 9.00
CA VAL A 213 -3.71 -3.55 8.74
C VAL A 213 -4.37 -2.99 10.00
N ASP A 214 -4.94 -3.84 10.85
CA ASP A 214 -5.47 -3.42 12.16
C ASP A 214 -4.39 -2.74 13.01
N TYR A 215 -3.13 -3.13 12.83
CA TYR A 215 -2.00 -2.49 13.49
C TYR A 215 -1.60 -1.14 12.87
N ILE A 216 -1.49 -1.05 11.53
CA ILE A 216 -0.98 0.17 10.87
C ILE A 216 -2.06 1.25 10.63
N ASP A 217 -3.34 0.89 10.61
CA ASP A 217 -4.48 1.81 10.49
C ASP A 217 -5.57 1.51 11.53
N PRO A 218 -5.26 1.68 12.83
CA PRO A 218 -6.12 1.23 13.94
C PRO A 218 -7.43 2.03 14.08
N LEU A 219 -7.56 3.18 13.41
CA LEU A 219 -8.78 3.99 13.38
C LEU A 219 -9.69 3.63 12.20
N GLU A 220 -9.21 2.77 11.28
CA GLU A 220 -9.93 2.29 10.09
C GLU A 220 -10.44 3.41 9.17
N ASP A 221 -9.71 4.54 9.12
CA ASP A 221 -10.12 5.72 8.36
C ASP A 221 -9.29 5.95 7.08
N LYS A 222 -8.16 5.27 6.89
CA LYS A 222 -7.27 5.46 5.73
C LYS A 222 -7.37 4.34 4.70
N ILE A 223 -7.45 3.08 5.14
CA ILE A 223 -7.44 1.90 4.24
C ILE A 223 -8.84 1.31 4.11
N LEU A 224 -9.39 1.33 2.90
CA LEU A 224 -10.79 1.01 2.60
C LEU A 224 -11.08 -0.49 2.42
N GLY A 225 -10.08 -1.29 2.05
CA GLY A 225 -10.26 -2.72 1.80
C GLY A 225 -8.95 -3.48 1.69
N ILE A 226 -9.05 -4.82 1.70
CA ILE A 226 -7.90 -5.73 1.58
C ILE A 226 -8.21 -6.80 0.53
N PHE A 227 -7.35 -6.90 -0.46
CA PHE A 227 -7.20 -8.04 -1.35
C PHE A 227 -6.01 -8.89 -0.88
N THR A 228 -6.25 -10.17 -0.72
CA THR A 228 -5.29 -11.18 -0.26
C THR A 228 -4.95 -12.15 -1.39
N ARG A 229 -4.10 -13.15 -1.10
CA ARG A 229 -3.69 -14.21 -2.05
C ARG A 229 -4.84 -14.79 -2.88
N ASN A 230 -6.02 -14.94 -2.30
CA ASN A 230 -7.19 -15.52 -2.98
C ASN A 230 -7.68 -14.69 -4.19
N HIS A 231 -7.31 -13.42 -4.25
CA HIS A 231 -7.61 -12.48 -5.33
C HIS A 231 -6.53 -12.44 -6.40
N CYS A 232 -5.34 -12.96 -6.10
CA CYS A 232 -4.27 -13.07 -7.10
C CYS A 232 -4.63 -14.12 -8.16
N LEU A 233 -4.07 -13.93 -9.35
CA LEU A 233 -3.92 -15.00 -10.34
C LEU A 233 -2.60 -15.72 -10.03
N GLU A 234 -2.70 -17.00 -9.68
CA GLU A 234 -1.52 -17.84 -9.49
C GLU A 234 -1.08 -18.42 -10.85
N THR A 235 0.18 -18.18 -11.21
CA THR A 235 0.78 -18.72 -12.44
C THR A 235 1.24 -20.15 -12.21
N LYS A 236 1.45 -20.91 -13.30
CA LYS A 236 2.01 -22.27 -13.23
C LYS A 236 3.39 -22.35 -12.53
N ASN A 237 4.10 -21.23 -12.46
CA ASN A 237 5.42 -21.15 -11.84
C ASN A 237 5.36 -20.67 -10.38
N GLY A 238 4.16 -20.56 -9.79
CA GLY A 238 3.96 -20.17 -8.39
C GLY A 238 4.02 -18.66 -8.14
N TYR A 239 4.11 -17.82 -9.18
CA TYR A 239 3.97 -16.37 -9.01
C TYR A 239 2.52 -15.96 -8.79
N PHE A 240 2.29 -15.02 -7.88
CA PHE A 240 1.00 -14.40 -7.63
C PHE A 240 0.91 -13.05 -8.35
N ILE A 241 -0.02 -12.95 -9.30
CA ILE A 241 -0.23 -11.75 -10.10
C ILE A 241 -1.47 -11.01 -9.59
N LYS A 242 -1.28 -9.73 -9.28
CA LYS A 242 -2.27 -8.76 -8.83
C LYS A 242 -2.89 -8.09 -10.05
N ASP A 243 -3.75 -8.82 -10.76
CA ASP A 243 -4.42 -8.31 -11.95
C ASP A 243 -5.45 -7.24 -11.59
N LEU A 244 -5.22 -6.00 -11.99
CA LEU A 244 -6.07 -4.87 -11.60
C LEU A 244 -7.48 -4.92 -12.21
N ARG A 245 -7.67 -5.72 -13.27
CA ARG A 245 -8.96 -5.90 -13.94
C ARG A 245 -10.00 -6.67 -13.10
N ILE A 246 -9.59 -7.20 -11.95
CA ILE A 246 -10.54 -7.75 -10.97
C ILE A 246 -11.40 -6.66 -10.35
N LEU A 247 -10.98 -5.39 -10.36
CA LEU A 247 -11.79 -4.29 -9.82
C LEU A 247 -12.91 -3.97 -10.82
N ARG A 248 -14.15 -4.30 -10.44
CA ARG A 248 -15.31 -4.11 -11.32
C ARG A 248 -15.61 -2.62 -11.50
N ASP A 249 -15.94 -2.24 -12.73
CA ASP A 249 -16.36 -0.88 -13.10
C ASP A 249 -15.37 0.23 -12.71
N VAL A 250 -14.08 -0.11 -12.64
CA VAL A 250 -12.98 0.85 -12.41
C VAL A 250 -12.09 0.91 -13.64
N ASP A 251 -11.93 2.11 -14.20
CA ASP A 251 -11.00 2.35 -15.29
C ASP A 251 -9.55 2.33 -14.78
N LEU A 252 -8.68 1.57 -15.45
CA LEU A 252 -7.25 1.47 -15.13
C LEU A 252 -6.55 2.83 -15.13
N LYS A 253 -7.04 3.84 -15.89
CA LYS A 253 -6.45 5.19 -15.85
C LYS A 253 -6.46 5.85 -14.46
N ASN A 254 -7.27 5.32 -13.55
CA ASN A 254 -7.45 5.84 -12.19
C ASN A 254 -6.79 4.98 -11.11
N ILE A 255 -6.02 3.93 -11.46
CA ILE A 255 -5.48 2.96 -10.50
C ILE A 255 -3.95 3.00 -10.51
N ILE A 256 -3.34 3.20 -9.35
CA ILE A 256 -1.90 3.00 -9.15
C ILE A 256 -1.69 1.83 -8.20
N ILE A 257 -0.71 0.97 -8.50
CA ILE A 257 -0.24 -0.07 -7.59
C ILE A 257 1.22 0.17 -7.21
N VAL A 258 1.55 0.07 -5.92
CA VAL A 258 2.92 0.16 -5.39
C VAL A 258 3.29 -1.20 -4.81
N ASP A 259 4.36 -1.79 -5.33
CA ASP A 259 4.81 -3.13 -4.97
C ASP A 259 6.30 -3.28 -5.32
N ASN A 260 7.08 -3.93 -4.48
CA ASN A 260 8.50 -4.15 -4.72
C ASN A 260 8.77 -5.22 -5.80
N LEU A 261 7.82 -6.12 -6.02
CA LEU A 261 7.91 -7.21 -7.00
C LEU A 261 7.24 -6.82 -8.31
N THR A 262 8.00 -6.29 -9.27
CA THR A 262 7.46 -5.83 -10.56
C THR A 262 6.64 -6.86 -11.33
N HIS A 263 6.93 -8.15 -11.16
CA HIS A 263 6.15 -9.21 -11.80
C HIS A 263 4.73 -9.34 -11.24
N SER A 264 4.47 -8.91 -10.00
CA SER A 264 3.17 -9.02 -9.35
C SER A 264 2.10 -8.19 -10.09
N PHE A 265 2.44 -7.03 -10.64
CA PHE A 265 1.55 -6.19 -11.44
C PHE A 265 1.82 -6.32 -12.95
N GLY A 266 2.37 -7.47 -13.38
CA GLY A 266 2.86 -7.66 -14.75
C GLY A 266 1.84 -7.47 -15.88
N PHE A 267 0.54 -7.63 -15.63
CA PHE A 267 -0.50 -7.33 -16.64
C PHE A 267 -0.77 -5.83 -16.83
N GLN A 268 -0.37 -4.99 -15.87
CA GLN A 268 -0.60 -3.56 -15.86
C GLN A 268 0.68 -2.82 -15.44
N LEU A 269 1.79 -3.06 -16.14
CA LEU A 269 3.08 -2.43 -15.84
C LEU A 269 3.02 -0.90 -15.75
N GLU A 270 2.18 -0.27 -16.57
CA GLU A 270 2.03 1.19 -16.59
C GLU A 270 1.24 1.73 -15.39
N ASN A 271 0.48 0.88 -14.70
CA ASN A 271 -0.18 1.23 -13.46
C ASN A 271 0.74 1.07 -12.23
N GLY A 272 1.86 0.36 -12.40
CA GLY A 272 2.72 -0.07 -11.30
C GLY A 272 3.92 0.83 -11.04
N ILE A 273 4.23 1.00 -9.76
CA ILE A 273 5.43 1.66 -9.26
C ILE A 273 6.28 0.59 -8.55
N PRO A 274 7.42 0.18 -9.11
CA PRO A 274 8.35 -0.70 -8.41
C PRO A 274 9.01 0.10 -7.30
N ILE A 275 8.61 -0.15 -6.06
CA ILE A 275 9.26 0.48 -4.90
C ILE A 275 10.50 -0.32 -4.50
N LEU A 276 11.51 0.36 -3.97
CA LEU A 276 12.65 -0.31 -3.38
C LEU A 276 12.21 -1.22 -2.22
N GLU A 277 12.64 -2.49 -2.24
CA GLU A 277 12.39 -3.44 -1.15
C GLU A 277 12.98 -2.93 0.17
N TRP A 278 12.30 -3.20 1.29
CA TRP A 278 12.73 -2.76 2.61
C TRP A 278 12.70 -3.89 3.64
N THR A 279 13.73 -3.93 4.48
CA THR A 279 13.89 -4.95 5.53
C THR A 279 13.95 -4.31 6.92
N ASP A 280 14.99 -3.52 7.19
CA ASP A 280 15.33 -3.08 8.54
C ASP A 280 16.06 -1.74 8.60
N ASP A 281 16.29 -1.07 7.47
CA ASP A 281 16.93 0.24 7.46
C ASP A 281 16.02 1.31 8.08
N GLU A 282 16.31 1.68 9.33
CA GLU A 282 15.62 2.75 10.06
C GLU A 282 15.81 4.14 9.41
N LYS A 283 16.79 4.29 8.52
CA LYS A 283 17.06 5.54 7.77
C LYS A 283 16.40 5.57 6.39
N ASP A 284 15.66 4.52 5.99
CA ASP A 284 14.87 4.49 4.76
C ASP A 284 13.98 5.73 4.66
N GLN A 285 13.90 6.32 3.47
CA GLN A 285 13.06 7.48 3.19
C GLN A 285 12.19 7.28 1.94
N GLU A 286 12.07 6.05 1.44
CA GLU A 286 11.39 5.78 0.17
C GLU A 286 9.92 6.19 0.25
N LEU A 287 9.20 5.75 1.29
CA LEU A 287 7.80 6.15 1.48
C LEU A 287 7.67 7.67 1.62
N LYS A 288 8.60 8.34 2.31
CA LYS A 288 8.56 9.79 2.48
C LYS A 288 8.53 10.53 1.14
N TYR A 289 9.43 10.18 0.22
CA TYR A 289 9.55 10.86 -1.07
C TYR A 289 8.58 10.31 -2.13
N LEU A 290 8.12 9.07 -1.98
CA LEU A 290 7.06 8.52 -2.82
C LEU A 290 5.73 9.29 -2.65
N VAL A 291 5.47 9.89 -1.48
CA VAL A 291 4.30 10.78 -1.28
C VAL A 291 4.27 11.89 -2.34
N ASP A 292 5.38 12.59 -2.58
CA ASP A 292 5.42 13.70 -3.53
C ASP A 292 5.11 13.23 -4.97
N TYR A 293 5.68 12.08 -5.36
CA TYR A 293 5.40 11.46 -6.66
C TYR A 293 3.93 11.08 -6.83
N LEU A 294 3.34 10.45 -5.80
CA LEU A 294 1.93 10.04 -5.83
C LEU A 294 0.99 11.24 -5.80
N ILE A 295 1.31 12.32 -5.07
CA ILE A 295 0.52 13.55 -5.13
C ILE A 295 0.58 14.14 -6.54
N GLU A 296 1.74 14.19 -7.19
CA GLU A 296 1.85 14.63 -8.59
C GLU A 296 0.99 13.76 -9.52
N ALA A 297 1.11 12.43 -9.42
CA ALA A 297 0.34 11.47 -10.22
C ALA A 297 -1.19 11.63 -10.06
N SER A 298 -1.65 12.06 -8.88
CA SER A 298 -3.08 12.25 -8.58
C SER A 298 -3.71 13.33 -9.45
N GLN A 299 -2.91 14.26 -9.98
CA GLN A 299 -3.38 15.42 -10.76
C GLN A 299 -3.50 15.14 -12.26
N TYR A 300 -3.05 13.98 -12.74
CA TYR A 300 -3.12 13.61 -14.17
C TYR A 300 -4.50 13.05 -14.53
N ASP A 301 -4.92 13.10 -15.79
CA ASP A 301 -6.16 12.43 -16.21
C ASP A 301 -5.99 10.91 -16.30
N ASP A 302 -4.79 10.45 -16.69
CA ASP A 302 -4.41 9.04 -16.78
C ASP A 302 -3.08 8.80 -16.07
N VAL A 303 -3.09 8.02 -14.99
CA VAL A 303 -1.86 7.70 -14.22
C VAL A 303 -0.86 6.87 -15.02
N ARG A 304 -1.32 6.16 -16.04
CA ARG A 304 -0.48 5.28 -16.86
C ARG A 304 0.44 6.11 -17.75
N GLU A 305 -0.05 7.25 -18.26
CA GLU A 305 0.75 8.21 -19.01
C GLU A 305 1.85 8.78 -18.12
N PHE A 306 1.47 9.23 -16.91
CA PHE A 306 2.43 9.74 -15.92
C PHE A 306 3.54 8.73 -15.59
N ASN A 307 3.17 7.49 -15.26
CA ASN A 307 4.13 6.44 -14.94
C ASN A 307 5.00 6.06 -16.14
N ARG A 308 4.44 6.01 -17.36
CA ARG A 308 5.20 5.72 -18.58
C ARG A 308 6.29 6.76 -18.80
N GLU A 309 5.96 8.04 -18.64
CA GLU A 309 6.89 9.16 -18.83
C GLU A 309 7.98 9.19 -17.74
N LYS A 310 7.59 9.00 -16.47
CA LYS A 310 8.47 9.18 -15.32
C LYS A 310 9.31 7.95 -15.02
N LEU A 311 8.74 6.74 -15.06
CA LEU A 311 9.43 5.51 -14.64
C LEU A 311 10.15 4.81 -15.78
N LYS A 312 9.64 4.92 -17.01
CA LYS A 312 10.26 4.33 -18.22
C LYS A 312 10.58 2.84 -18.08
N LEU A 313 9.68 2.07 -17.45
CA LEU A 313 9.93 0.65 -17.16
C LEU A 313 10.21 -0.20 -18.40
N HIS A 314 9.62 0.15 -19.56
CA HIS A 314 9.86 -0.58 -20.81
C HIS A 314 11.29 -0.42 -21.33
N ASP A 315 11.94 0.71 -21.05
CA ASP A 315 13.33 0.96 -21.45
C ASP A 315 14.30 0.01 -20.74
N LEU A 316 13.89 -0.59 -19.62
CA LEU A 316 14.69 -1.60 -18.92
C LEU A 316 14.80 -2.90 -19.71
N ILE A 317 13.88 -3.23 -20.62
CA ILE A 317 13.87 -4.55 -21.29
C ILE A 317 15.16 -4.80 -22.07
N ASP A 318 15.68 -3.75 -22.70
CA ASP A 318 16.86 -3.79 -23.57
C ASP A 318 18.09 -3.15 -22.92
N TYR A 319 17.99 -2.69 -21.67
CA TYR A 319 19.10 -2.09 -20.94
C TYR A 319 20.15 -3.14 -20.56
N ILE A 320 21.42 -2.86 -20.85
CA ILE A 320 22.55 -3.70 -20.47
C ILE A 320 23.13 -3.12 -19.18
N LEU A 321 23.08 -3.90 -18.10
CA LEU A 321 23.54 -3.54 -16.75
C LEU A 321 25.06 -3.46 -16.61
#